data_AF-A0AAU5FRP7-F1
#
_entry.id   AF-A0AAU5FRP7-F1
#
_cell.length_a   1.000
_cell.length_b   1.000
_cell.length_c   1.000
_cell.angle_alpha   90.00
_cell.angle_beta   90.00
_cell.angle_gamma   90.00
#
_symmetry.space_group_name_H-M   'P 1'
#
loop_
_entity.id
_entity.type
_entity.pdbx_description
1 polymer ?
#
loop_
_entity_poly.entity_id
_entity_poly.type
_entity_poly.pdbx_seq_one_letter_code
_entity_poly.pdbx_strand_id
1 'polypeptide(L)'
;MALAHEWHDGTIAALKMALDEGLDQHETAARMIALLGPEPQAHAASVVRALQYHPVPRPHLKDPGSRIYAPMFEIGGSCHPEPLGEATEETLSAWADALDLLAAYPLVVARLADLLWLRRFGTKPYVYAQAAQQALRALWAYPSIAEVYRADCLTRALDITAEAGMKKHTVETVGELVSAAKQVLVNPEPMPGPCLRLLTRLAALSAKQRPVELAGLLDAAGTAFSADPFNLDAVMQLRLQLAGADPEARRTVATDIVELWERAAEDAAAPLVAIRHLEQALAVARTVGLREDTQRLLVRLQEISRGDQGLVEFSAEVNLPSEHVEAFIGQFLAGDDPRAWLARFGSYCPVQADRDAVAEQVRAAMRESPIYYLTTLVKLNVQGLPVKILSGDDARFAQAVIDHDTRGITFWGVFAAEILGRILADPRTTPEAIAGFLTEGIFDEQVSDGLVRAFGHFAAGWYEEALLCAVPRLETALRSASMELGLVVYTEPAAARNGLGTFVGLGELLAGLKGLTPDAERAYLTLLLSDPLSLNLRNSALHGLMQQVSKQDAALALHAAATVALWHRTTTNEGGASPAES
;
A
#
# COMPACT_ATOMS: atom_id res chain seq x y z
N MET A 1 35.44 -8.81 -40.03
CA MET A 1 35.87 -7.46 -39.63
C MET A 1 37.16 -7.60 -38.84
N ALA A 2 38.02 -6.58 -38.79
CA ALA A 2 39.10 -6.57 -37.81
C ALA A 2 38.46 -6.39 -36.42
N LEU A 3 38.85 -7.23 -35.45
CA LEU A 3 38.40 -7.11 -34.07
C LEU A 3 38.96 -5.81 -33.46
N ALA A 4 38.17 -5.16 -32.61
CA ALA A 4 38.60 -3.95 -31.90
C ALA A 4 39.63 -4.25 -30.80
N HIS A 5 39.57 -5.47 -30.24
CA HIS A 5 40.43 -5.96 -29.17
C HIS A 5 41.26 -7.16 -29.61
N GLU A 6 42.42 -7.34 -28.98
CA GLU A 6 43.25 -8.53 -29.15
C GLU A 6 42.79 -9.64 -28.19
N TRP A 7 42.13 -10.66 -28.74
CA TRP A 7 41.62 -11.80 -27.98
C TRP A 7 42.63 -12.94 -27.99
N HIS A 8 43.05 -13.40 -26.81
CA HIS A 8 43.91 -14.59 -26.73
C HIS A 8 43.11 -15.86 -27.05
N ASP A 9 43.72 -16.79 -27.79
CA ASP A 9 43.08 -18.07 -28.13
C ASP A 9 42.62 -18.85 -26.89
N GLY A 10 43.39 -18.79 -25.80
CA GLY A 10 43.03 -19.40 -24.51
C GLY A 10 41.77 -18.79 -23.89
N THR A 11 41.59 -17.47 -23.99
CA THR A 11 40.38 -16.76 -23.52
C THR A 11 39.16 -17.20 -24.32
N ILE A 12 39.28 -17.26 -25.65
CA ILE A 12 38.20 -17.70 -26.54
C ILE A 12 37.84 -19.16 -26.25
N ALA A 13 38.83 -20.03 -26.10
CA ALA A 13 38.63 -21.44 -25.77
C ALA A 13 37.91 -21.62 -24.42
N ALA A 14 38.28 -20.85 -23.39
CA ALA A 14 37.62 -20.87 -22.09
C ALA A 14 36.14 -20.45 -22.17
N LEU A 15 35.84 -19.37 -22.90
CA LEU A 15 34.45 -18.93 -23.11
C LEU A 15 33.62 -19.97 -23.86
N LYS A 16 34.17 -20.56 -24.92
CA LYS A 16 33.50 -21.63 -25.68
C LYS A 16 33.25 -22.87 -24.83
N MET A 17 34.24 -23.28 -24.04
CA MET A 17 34.12 -24.42 -23.15
C MET A 17 32.99 -24.23 -22.12
N ALA A 18 32.83 -23.03 -21.55
CA ALA A 18 31.69 -22.74 -20.68
C ALA A 18 30.34 -22.86 -21.39
N LEU A 19 30.27 -22.47 -22.66
CA LEU A 19 29.05 -22.48 -23.46
C LEU A 19 28.69 -23.88 -23.98
N ASP A 20 29.69 -24.71 -24.27
CA ASP A 20 29.51 -26.09 -24.72
C ASP A 20 28.90 -26.98 -23.62
N GLU A 21 29.04 -26.61 -22.34
CA GLU A 21 28.37 -27.28 -21.22
C GLU A 21 26.84 -27.12 -21.26
N GLY A 22 26.33 -26.17 -22.07
CA GLY A 22 24.91 -25.98 -22.29
C GLY A 22 24.15 -25.51 -21.05
N LEU A 23 24.81 -24.82 -20.13
CA LEU A 23 24.23 -24.35 -18.87
C LEU A 23 23.23 -23.19 -19.08
N ASP A 24 22.47 -22.83 -18.05
CA ASP A 24 21.68 -21.61 -18.08
C ASP A 24 22.56 -20.34 -18.09
N GLN A 25 21.96 -19.16 -18.20
CA GLN A 25 22.71 -17.90 -18.28
C GLN A 25 23.60 -17.63 -17.07
N HIS A 26 23.10 -17.83 -15.85
CA HIS A 26 23.83 -17.51 -14.62
C HIS A 26 24.91 -18.54 -14.34
N GLU A 27 24.60 -19.82 -14.57
CA GLU A 27 25.54 -20.93 -14.48
C GLU A 27 26.65 -20.78 -15.53
N THR A 28 26.31 -20.41 -16.77
CA THR A 28 27.30 -20.10 -17.82
C THR A 28 28.21 -18.97 -17.38
N ALA A 29 27.67 -17.87 -16.83
CA ALA A 29 28.47 -16.76 -16.35
C ALA A 29 29.42 -17.17 -15.21
N ALA A 30 28.91 -17.94 -14.23
CA ALA A 30 29.72 -18.48 -13.14
C ALA A 30 30.83 -19.41 -13.66
N ARG A 31 30.52 -20.23 -14.66
CA ARG A 31 31.49 -21.12 -15.30
C ARG A 31 32.56 -20.37 -16.07
N MET A 32 32.19 -19.32 -16.81
CA MET A 32 33.15 -18.43 -17.48
C MET A 32 34.10 -17.78 -16.48
N ILE A 33 33.60 -17.31 -15.32
CA ILE A 33 34.44 -16.74 -14.25
C ILE A 33 35.47 -17.77 -13.78
N ALA A 34 35.03 -18.99 -13.51
CA ALA A 34 35.91 -20.06 -13.04
C ALA A 34 37.02 -20.41 -14.05
N LEU A 35 36.71 -20.41 -15.35
CA LEU A 35 37.64 -20.79 -16.41
C LEU A 35 38.59 -19.67 -16.83
N LEU A 36 38.16 -18.42 -16.75
CA LEU A 36 38.99 -17.27 -17.10
C LEU A 36 39.99 -16.88 -16.00
N GLY A 37 39.75 -17.32 -14.75
CA GLY A 37 40.61 -17.03 -13.61
C GLY A 37 40.35 -15.66 -12.95
N PRO A 38 41.16 -15.26 -11.96
CA PRO A 38 40.91 -14.07 -11.13
C PRO A 38 41.20 -12.74 -11.84
N GLU A 39 42.07 -12.73 -12.86
CA GLU A 39 42.46 -11.53 -13.61
C GLU A 39 42.27 -11.72 -15.12
N PRO A 40 41.01 -11.86 -15.59
CA PRO A 40 40.72 -11.99 -17.01
C PRO A 40 41.02 -10.69 -17.76
N GLN A 41 41.24 -10.80 -19.09
CA GLN A 41 41.27 -9.61 -19.96
C GLN A 41 39.98 -8.79 -19.77
N ALA A 42 40.08 -7.46 -19.72
CA ALA A 42 38.95 -6.58 -19.41
C ALA A 42 37.74 -6.80 -20.37
N HIS A 43 38.01 -7.04 -21.66
CA HIS A 43 36.99 -7.35 -22.66
C HIS A 43 36.34 -8.73 -22.46
N ALA A 44 37.05 -9.72 -21.92
CA ALA A 44 36.46 -11.01 -21.57
C ALA A 44 35.58 -10.90 -20.32
N ALA A 45 36.04 -10.14 -19.32
CA ALA A 45 35.25 -9.83 -18.12
C ALA A 45 33.95 -9.11 -18.46
N SER A 46 33.96 -8.23 -19.46
CA SER A 46 32.75 -7.51 -19.87
C SER A 46 31.70 -8.42 -20.53
N VAL A 47 32.11 -9.50 -21.22
CA VAL A 47 31.20 -10.53 -21.74
C VAL A 47 30.51 -11.29 -20.60
N VAL A 48 31.26 -11.64 -19.55
CA VAL A 48 30.69 -12.25 -18.34
C VAL A 48 29.68 -11.30 -17.70
N ARG A 49 30.03 -10.03 -17.51
CA ARG A 49 29.11 -9.01 -16.97
C ARG A 49 27.83 -8.90 -17.81
N ALA A 50 27.93 -9.00 -19.14
CA ALA A 50 26.76 -8.96 -20.01
C ALA A 50 25.73 -10.07 -19.70
N LEU A 51 26.20 -11.27 -19.33
CA LEU A 51 25.37 -12.40 -18.90
C LEU A 51 24.85 -12.26 -17.45
N GLN A 52 25.31 -11.29 -16.68
CA GLN A 52 24.87 -11.07 -15.31
C GLN A 52 23.72 -10.05 -15.20
N TYR A 53 23.40 -9.31 -16.26
CA TYR A 53 22.22 -8.45 -16.28
C TYR A 53 20.91 -9.25 -16.13
N HIS A 54 20.06 -8.85 -15.19
CA HIS A 54 18.74 -9.46 -15.03
C HIS A 54 17.72 -8.84 -15.99
N PRO A 55 16.95 -9.65 -16.75
CA PRO A 55 15.82 -9.15 -17.50
C PRO A 55 14.74 -8.66 -16.52
N VAL A 56 14.23 -7.46 -16.74
CA VAL A 56 13.11 -6.93 -15.95
C VAL A 56 11.81 -7.24 -16.69
N PRO A 57 10.87 -7.99 -16.08
CA PRO A 57 9.56 -8.21 -16.67
C PRO A 57 8.86 -6.85 -16.88
N ARG A 58 8.52 -6.49 -18.13
CA ARG A 58 7.75 -5.27 -18.40
C ARG A 58 6.32 -5.45 -17.89
N PRO A 59 5.85 -4.68 -16.89
CA PRO A 59 4.46 -4.80 -16.44
C PRO A 59 3.50 -4.22 -17.47
N HIS A 60 3.90 -3.17 -18.21
CA HIS A 60 3.06 -2.49 -19.19
C HIS A 60 3.87 -1.91 -20.35
N LEU A 61 3.41 -2.13 -21.59
CA LEU A 61 3.98 -1.60 -22.85
C LEU A 61 4.01 -0.06 -22.96
N LYS A 62 3.49 0.67 -21.96
CA LYS A 62 3.29 2.13 -22.02
C LYS A 62 4.41 2.95 -21.39
N ASP A 63 5.40 2.32 -20.75
CA ASP A 63 6.56 3.04 -20.23
C ASP A 63 7.80 2.84 -21.14
N PRO A 64 8.06 3.75 -22.09
CA PRO A 64 9.24 3.71 -22.94
C PRO A 64 10.56 3.91 -22.16
N GLY A 65 10.50 4.28 -20.88
CA GLY A 65 11.66 4.40 -19.98
C GLY A 65 12.00 3.13 -19.18
N SER A 66 11.19 2.08 -19.28
CA SER A 66 11.44 0.83 -18.53
C SER A 66 12.75 0.17 -18.96
N ARG A 67 13.69 0.06 -18.02
CA ARG A 67 14.96 -0.66 -18.20
C ARG A 67 14.67 -2.13 -18.50
N ILE A 68 15.01 -2.61 -19.69
CA ILE A 68 14.82 -4.03 -20.08
C ILE A 68 15.76 -4.93 -19.28
N TYR A 69 16.93 -4.41 -18.94
CA TYR A 69 17.96 -5.08 -18.17
C TYR A 69 18.33 -4.22 -16.96
N ALA A 70 18.39 -4.85 -15.79
CA ALA A 70 18.82 -4.23 -14.55
C ALA A 70 20.12 -4.89 -14.03
N PRO A 71 20.90 -4.17 -13.20
CA PRO A 71 21.99 -4.76 -12.43
C PRO A 71 21.55 -6.01 -11.66
N MET A 72 22.48 -6.93 -11.43
CA MET A 72 22.23 -8.16 -10.68
C MET A 72 21.97 -7.85 -9.20
N PHE A 73 22.73 -6.90 -8.64
CA PHE A 73 22.54 -6.41 -7.28
C PHE A 73 22.90 -4.93 -7.18
N GLU A 74 22.20 -4.23 -6.28
CA GLU A 74 22.44 -2.84 -5.91
C GLU A 74 22.60 -2.77 -4.38
N ILE A 75 23.78 -2.37 -3.90
CA ILE A 75 24.09 -2.29 -2.46
C ILE A 75 24.85 -1.00 -2.18
N GLY A 76 24.33 -0.17 -1.28
CA GLY A 76 25.04 1.02 -0.79
C GLY A 76 25.42 2.03 -1.88
N GLY A 77 24.60 2.17 -2.93
CA GLY A 77 24.88 3.05 -4.07
C GLY A 77 25.82 2.47 -5.14
N SER A 78 26.35 1.26 -4.92
CA SER A 78 27.06 0.49 -5.93
C SER A 78 26.11 -0.47 -6.65
N CYS A 79 26.32 -0.70 -7.94
CA CYS A 79 25.55 -1.64 -8.75
C CYS A 79 26.50 -2.52 -9.57
N HIS A 80 26.15 -3.79 -9.71
CA HIS A 80 26.90 -4.73 -10.54
C HIS A 80 25.94 -5.68 -11.31
N PRO A 81 26.10 -5.83 -12.62
CA PRO A 81 26.90 -4.96 -13.50
C PRO A 81 26.48 -3.48 -13.39
N GLU A 82 27.31 -2.59 -13.92
CA GLU A 82 26.96 -1.17 -14.04
C GLU A 82 25.60 -0.97 -14.75
N PRO A 83 24.89 0.15 -14.58
CA PRO A 83 23.64 0.36 -15.28
C PRO A 83 23.91 0.34 -16.79
N LEU A 84 23.03 -0.31 -17.57
CA LEU A 84 23.29 -0.49 -19.00
C LEU A 84 23.59 0.81 -19.73
N GLY A 85 23.00 1.94 -19.34
CA GLY A 85 23.27 3.27 -19.92
C GLY A 85 24.68 3.81 -19.69
N GLU A 86 25.41 3.28 -18.71
CA GLU A 86 26.76 3.69 -18.32
C GLU A 86 27.87 2.82 -18.95
N ALA A 87 27.50 1.71 -19.63
CA ALA A 87 28.47 0.89 -20.35
C ALA A 87 29.29 1.73 -21.36
N THR A 88 30.62 1.57 -21.31
CA THR A 88 31.59 2.35 -22.09
C THR A 88 31.67 1.90 -23.54
N GLU A 89 32.16 2.75 -24.47
CA GLU A 89 32.39 2.34 -25.87
C GLU A 89 33.37 1.17 -26.00
N GLU A 90 34.34 1.08 -25.08
CA GLU A 90 35.26 -0.05 -25.00
C GLU A 90 34.52 -1.36 -24.69
N THR A 91 33.59 -1.31 -23.73
CA THR A 91 32.71 -2.44 -23.36
C THR A 91 31.81 -2.84 -24.53
N LEU A 92 31.21 -1.87 -25.21
CA LEU A 92 30.35 -2.15 -26.37
C LEU A 92 31.15 -2.75 -27.54
N SER A 93 32.36 -2.26 -27.80
CA SER A 93 33.26 -2.84 -28.80
C SER A 93 33.66 -4.28 -28.43
N ALA A 94 33.96 -4.55 -27.16
CA ALA A 94 34.25 -5.89 -26.67
C ALA A 94 33.06 -6.85 -26.86
N TRP A 95 31.83 -6.40 -26.60
CA TRP A 95 30.63 -7.19 -26.86
C TRP A 95 30.43 -7.47 -28.35
N ALA A 96 30.74 -6.51 -29.23
CA ALA A 96 30.65 -6.70 -30.68
C ALA A 96 31.70 -7.71 -31.18
N ASP A 97 32.94 -7.63 -30.72
CA ASP A 97 33.98 -8.62 -31.03
C ASP A 97 33.57 -10.03 -30.56
N ALA A 98 33.09 -10.14 -29.32
CA ALA A 98 32.65 -11.40 -28.74
C ALA A 98 31.45 -11.99 -29.50
N LEU A 99 30.54 -11.15 -30.00
CA LEU A 99 29.43 -11.59 -30.84
C LEU A 99 29.91 -12.27 -32.12
N ASP A 100 30.94 -11.73 -32.78
CA ASP A 100 31.55 -12.31 -33.97
C ASP A 100 32.28 -13.63 -33.64
N LEU A 101 33.01 -13.67 -32.52
CA LEU A 101 33.80 -14.83 -32.09
C LEU A 101 32.94 -16.01 -31.60
N LEU A 102 31.78 -15.71 -31.02
CA LEU A 102 30.87 -16.65 -30.35
C LEU A 102 29.54 -16.79 -31.10
N ALA A 103 29.50 -16.44 -32.39
CA ALA A 103 28.29 -16.46 -33.22
C ALA A 103 27.57 -17.83 -33.28
N ALA A 104 28.27 -18.92 -32.96
CA ALA A 104 27.72 -20.27 -32.90
C ALA A 104 26.86 -20.55 -31.65
N TYR A 105 26.85 -19.66 -30.66
CA TYR A 105 26.22 -19.87 -29.35
C TYR A 105 25.02 -18.94 -29.14
N PRO A 106 23.77 -19.42 -29.37
CA PRO A 106 22.59 -18.55 -29.32
C PRO A 106 22.38 -17.84 -27.99
N LEU A 107 22.79 -18.43 -26.85
CA LEU A 107 22.65 -17.79 -25.54
C LEU A 107 23.41 -16.46 -25.46
N VAL A 108 24.67 -16.47 -25.88
CA VAL A 108 25.52 -15.29 -25.89
C VAL A 108 25.12 -14.33 -26.99
N VAL A 109 24.79 -14.85 -28.18
CA VAL A 109 24.31 -14.02 -29.30
C VAL A 109 23.04 -13.27 -28.90
N ALA A 110 22.06 -13.96 -28.30
CA ALA A 110 20.82 -13.36 -27.82
C ALA A 110 21.09 -12.21 -26.84
N ARG A 111 21.98 -12.45 -25.86
CA ARG A 111 22.29 -11.45 -24.83
C ARG A 111 23.09 -10.27 -25.39
N LEU A 112 24.24 -10.52 -26.00
CA LEU A 112 25.14 -9.45 -26.46
C LEU A 112 24.49 -8.61 -27.56
N ALA A 113 23.82 -9.26 -28.52
CA ALA A 113 23.18 -8.51 -29.60
C ALA A 113 22.00 -7.66 -29.10
N ASP A 114 21.23 -8.11 -28.10
CA ASP A 114 20.15 -7.29 -27.53
C ASP A 114 20.71 -6.10 -26.74
N LEU A 115 21.78 -6.28 -25.95
CA LEU A 115 22.44 -5.18 -25.25
C LEU A 115 23.02 -4.14 -26.23
N LEU A 116 23.69 -4.60 -27.30
CA LEU A 116 24.21 -3.73 -28.36
C LEU A 116 23.07 -3.00 -29.12
N TRP A 117 21.96 -3.68 -29.37
CA TRP A 117 20.76 -3.08 -29.95
C TRP A 117 20.21 -1.99 -29.04
N LEU A 118 20.05 -2.25 -27.74
CA LEU A 118 19.54 -1.28 -26.76
C LEU A 118 20.44 -0.05 -26.65
N ARG A 119 21.75 -0.24 -26.74
CA ARG A 119 22.73 0.86 -26.79
C ARG A 119 22.87 1.53 -28.15
N ARG A 120 22.15 1.04 -29.16
CA ARG A 120 22.20 1.53 -30.55
C ARG A 120 23.63 1.62 -31.06
N PHE A 121 24.45 0.61 -30.73
CA PHE A 121 25.88 0.62 -31.03
C PHE A 121 26.18 0.51 -32.53
N GLY A 122 27.24 1.19 -32.98
CA GLY A 122 27.72 1.16 -34.37
C GLY A 122 26.86 1.92 -35.38
N THR A 123 27.29 1.91 -36.65
CA THR A 123 26.61 2.65 -37.74
C THR A 123 25.36 1.95 -38.27
N LYS A 124 25.19 0.67 -37.95
CA LYS A 124 24.05 -0.16 -38.39
C LYS A 124 23.42 -0.94 -37.23
N PRO A 125 22.83 -0.28 -36.22
CA PRO A 125 22.32 -0.97 -35.03
C PRO A 125 21.28 -2.07 -35.32
N TYR A 126 20.55 -1.96 -36.43
CA TYR A 126 19.53 -2.93 -36.84
C TYR A 126 20.08 -4.35 -37.08
N VAL A 127 21.38 -4.51 -37.35
CA VAL A 127 21.98 -5.85 -37.52
C VAL A 127 22.01 -6.61 -36.19
N TYR A 128 22.26 -5.90 -35.08
CA TYR A 128 22.22 -6.47 -33.74
C TYR A 128 20.79 -6.81 -33.33
N ALA A 129 19.81 -5.98 -33.71
CA ALA A 129 18.40 -6.32 -33.52
C ALA A 129 18.02 -7.65 -34.21
N GLN A 130 18.47 -7.85 -35.44
CA GLN A 130 18.19 -9.09 -36.20
C GLN A 130 18.86 -10.30 -35.55
N ALA A 131 20.14 -10.18 -35.19
CA ALA A 131 20.89 -11.24 -34.53
C ALA A 131 20.27 -11.62 -33.17
N ALA A 132 19.92 -10.62 -32.36
CA ALA A 132 19.24 -10.82 -31.09
C ALA A 132 17.91 -11.54 -31.26
N GLN A 133 17.07 -11.05 -32.18
CA GLN A 133 15.74 -11.61 -32.43
C GLN A 133 15.81 -13.08 -32.87
N GLN A 134 16.72 -13.42 -33.77
CA GLN A 134 16.89 -14.79 -34.25
C GLN A 134 17.42 -15.72 -33.15
N ALA A 135 18.43 -15.25 -32.39
CA ALA A 135 19.00 -16.04 -31.32
C ALA A 135 18.02 -16.27 -30.16
N LEU A 136 17.27 -15.24 -29.75
CA LEU A 136 16.23 -15.35 -28.73
C LEU A 136 15.13 -16.35 -29.11
N ARG A 137 14.76 -16.42 -30.39
CA ARG A 137 13.83 -17.45 -30.91
C ARG A 137 14.42 -18.85 -30.82
N ALA A 138 15.68 -19.00 -31.22
CA ALA A 138 16.37 -20.29 -31.19
C ALA A 138 16.43 -20.88 -29.77
N LEU A 139 16.52 -20.04 -28.72
CA LEU A 139 16.56 -20.48 -27.33
C LEU A 139 15.32 -21.26 -26.86
N TRP A 140 14.18 -21.18 -27.55
CA TRP A 140 13.01 -22.00 -27.20
C TRP A 140 13.33 -23.50 -27.28
N ALA A 141 14.19 -23.89 -28.23
CA ALA A 141 14.58 -25.28 -28.46
C ALA A 141 15.67 -25.79 -27.50
N TYR A 142 16.19 -24.97 -26.58
CA TYR A 142 17.28 -25.32 -25.67
C TYR A 142 16.73 -25.89 -24.35
N PRO A 143 16.79 -27.21 -24.11
CA PRO A 143 16.14 -27.83 -22.96
C PRO A 143 16.79 -27.50 -21.62
N SER A 144 18.08 -27.15 -21.62
CA SER A 144 18.81 -26.78 -20.42
C SER A 144 18.41 -25.43 -19.83
N ILE A 145 17.70 -24.62 -20.59
CA ILE A 145 17.18 -23.33 -20.14
C ILE A 145 15.78 -23.54 -19.58
N ALA A 146 15.53 -23.00 -18.39
CA ALA A 146 14.21 -23.02 -17.77
C ALA A 146 13.13 -22.45 -18.71
N GLU A 147 11.98 -23.13 -18.79
CA GLU A 147 10.89 -22.76 -19.73
C GLU A 147 10.37 -21.35 -19.54
N VAL A 148 10.33 -20.88 -18.29
CA VAL A 148 9.94 -19.48 -17.97
C VAL A 148 10.87 -18.50 -18.68
N TYR A 149 12.18 -18.74 -18.63
CA TYR A 149 13.17 -17.89 -19.29
C TYR A 149 13.10 -18.01 -20.81
N ARG A 150 12.84 -19.22 -21.33
CA ARG A 150 12.60 -19.41 -22.78
C ARG A 150 11.37 -18.64 -23.27
N ALA A 151 10.30 -18.62 -22.49
CA ALA A 151 9.11 -17.82 -22.78
C ALA A 151 9.44 -16.32 -22.79
N ASP A 152 10.20 -15.83 -21.79
CA ASP A 152 10.66 -14.44 -21.76
C ASP A 152 11.50 -14.09 -23.00
N CYS A 153 12.40 -14.98 -23.44
CA CYS A 153 13.17 -14.79 -24.67
C CYS A 153 12.29 -14.63 -25.91
N LEU A 154 11.28 -15.49 -26.08
CA LEU A 154 10.34 -15.36 -27.20
C LEU A 154 9.51 -14.06 -27.15
N THR A 155 9.07 -13.64 -25.96
CA THR A 155 8.36 -12.36 -25.82
C THR A 155 9.26 -11.18 -26.16
N ARG A 156 10.53 -11.19 -25.73
CA ARG A 156 11.53 -10.18 -26.08
C ARG A 156 11.84 -10.18 -27.58
N ALA A 157 11.92 -11.35 -28.20
CA ALA A 157 12.12 -11.45 -29.66
C ALA A 157 10.99 -10.71 -30.40
N LEU A 158 9.75 -10.85 -29.97
CA LEU A 158 8.62 -10.13 -30.56
C LEU A 158 8.74 -8.62 -30.36
N ASP A 159 9.14 -8.17 -29.17
CA ASP A 159 9.37 -6.74 -28.88
C ASP A 159 10.40 -6.14 -29.82
N ILE A 160 11.52 -6.83 -30.05
CA ILE A 160 12.56 -6.38 -30.98
C ILE A 160 11.99 -6.22 -32.40
N THR A 161 11.09 -7.11 -32.85
CA THR A 161 10.47 -6.94 -34.19
C THR A 161 9.67 -5.64 -34.29
N ALA A 162 9.00 -5.23 -33.21
CA ALA A 162 8.24 -3.98 -33.17
C ALA A 162 9.18 -2.76 -33.09
N GLU A 163 10.18 -2.80 -32.22
CA GLU A 163 11.20 -1.75 -32.05
C GLU A 163 11.99 -1.46 -33.34
N ALA A 164 12.30 -2.51 -34.11
CA ALA A 164 13.10 -2.42 -35.33
C ALA A 164 12.26 -2.41 -36.63
N GLY A 165 10.91 -2.42 -36.53
CA GLY A 165 10.01 -2.36 -37.69
C GLY A 165 10.04 -3.59 -38.60
N MET A 166 10.35 -4.78 -38.07
CA MET A 166 10.56 -6.02 -38.82
C MET A 166 9.26 -6.81 -39.08
N LYS A 167 8.36 -6.27 -39.91
CA LYS A 167 7.01 -6.84 -40.13
C LYS A 167 6.97 -8.34 -40.47
N LYS A 168 7.90 -8.84 -41.31
CA LYS A 168 7.97 -10.26 -41.67
C LYS A 168 8.28 -11.14 -40.43
N HIS A 169 9.28 -10.74 -39.66
CA HIS A 169 9.70 -11.46 -38.46
C HIS A 169 8.63 -11.40 -37.35
N THR A 170 7.80 -10.35 -37.31
CA THR A 170 6.66 -10.29 -36.39
C THR A 170 5.71 -11.47 -36.61
N VAL A 171 5.32 -11.76 -37.86
CA VAL A 171 4.39 -12.87 -38.15
C VAL A 171 4.99 -14.21 -37.76
N GLU A 172 6.28 -14.43 -38.06
CA GLU A 172 6.98 -15.67 -37.70
C GLU A 172 7.05 -15.85 -36.17
N THR A 173 7.43 -14.79 -35.44
CA THR A 173 7.56 -14.85 -33.97
C THR A 173 6.20 -15.06 -33.29
N VAL A 174 5.12 -14.47 -33.83
CA VAL A 174 3.76 -14.74 -33.34
C VAL A 174 3.38 -16.20 -33.53
N GLY A 175 3.72 -16.80 -34.68
CA GLY A 175 3.50 -18.23 -34.91
C GLY A 175 4.25 -19.12 -33.92
N GLU A 176 5.50 -18.76 -33.59
CA GLU A 176 6.31 -19.48 -32.59
C GLU A 176 5.76 -19.33 -31.17
N LEU A 177 5.32 -18.13 -30.77
CA LEU A 177 4.65 -17.90 -29.49
C LEU A 177 3.38 -18.76 -29.35
N VAL A 178 2.58 -18.85 -30.42
CA VAL A 178 1.39 -19.72 -30.46
C VAL A 178 1.78 -21.19 -30.32
N SER A 179 2.81 -21.64 -31.05
CA SER A 179 3.30 -23.02 -30.96
C SER A 179 3.84 -23.35 -29.56
N ALA A 180 4.62 -22.44 -28.97
CA ALA A 180 5.15 -22.55 -27.62
C ALA A 180 4.02 -22.63 -26.58
N ALA A 181 3.00 -21.78 -26.69
CA ALA A 181 1.85 -21.80 -25.79
C ALA A 181 1.09 -23.14 -25.87
N LYS A 182 0.89 -23.68 -27.09
CA LYS A 182 0.30 -25.01 -27.29
C LYS A 182 1.14 -26.11 -26.65
N GLN A 183 2.46 -26.09 -26.83
CA GLN A 183 3.37 -27.07 -26.25
C GLN A 183 3.30 -27.07 -24.72
N VAL A 184 3.33 -25.88 -24.11
CA VAL A 184 3.23 -25.70 -22.66
C VAL A 184 1.90 -26.21 -22.11
N LEU A 185 0.79 -25.94 -22.82
CA LEU A 185 -0.56 -26.35 -22.39
C LEU A 185 -0.82 -27.86 -22.47
N VAL A 186 -0.04 -28.61 -23.25
CA VAL A 186 -0.17 -30.07 -23.36
C VAL A 186 0.66 -30.79 -22.29
N ASN A 187 1.47 -30.07 -21.51
CA ASN A 187 2.22 -30.69 -20.42
C ASN A 187 1.26 -31.26 -19.35
N PRO A 188 1.47 -32.51 -18.90
CA PRO A 188 0.69 -33.10 -17.81
C PRO A 188 0.70 -32.28 -16.51
N GLU A 189 1.81 -31.62 -16.21
CA GLU A 189 1.91 -30.69 -15.08
C GLU A 189 1.57 -29.27 -15.54
N PRO A 190 0.63 -28.57 -14.88
CA PRO A 190 0.30 -27.20 -15.23
C PRO A 190 1.51 -26.26 -15.09
N MET A 191 1.85 -25.55 -16.16
CA MET A 191 2.96 -24.60 -16.20
C MET A 191 2.46 -23.17 -16.46
N PRO A 192 1.80 -22.53 -15.47
CA PRO A 192 1.21 -21.20 -15.64
C PRO A 192 2.27 -20.13 -15.92
N GLY A 193 3.46 -20.23 -15.32
CA GLY A 193 4.56 -19.29 -15.51
C GLY A 193 4.91 -19.02 -16.98
N PRO A 194 5.38 -20.01 -17.76
CA PRO A 194 5.67 -19.81 -19.18
C PRO A 194 4.39 -19.55 -20.00
N CYS A 195 3.28 -20.24 -19.73
CA CYS A 195 2.04 -20.10 -20.49
C CYS A 195 1.49 -18.66 -20.45
N LEU A 196 1.30 -18.12 -19.24
CA LEU A 196 0.72 -16.80 -19.04
C LEU A 196 1.60 -15.69 -19.64
N ARG A 197 2.93 -15.82 -19.58
CA ARG A 197 3.85 -14.86 -20.23
C ARG A 197 3.64 -14.79 -21.75
N LEU A 198 3.53 -15.95 -22.40
CA LEU A 198 3.27 -16.05 -23.84
C LEU A 198 1.89 -15.45 -24.20
N LEU A 199 0.85 -15.84 -23.46
CA LEU A 199 -0.53 -15.39 -23.71
C LEU A 199 -0.71 -13.90 -23.44
N THR A 200 -0.14 -13.36 -22.37
CA THR A 200 -0.15 -11.92 -22.07
C THR A 200 0.49 -11.13 -23.20
N ARG A 201 1.62 -11.60 -23.73
CA ARG A 201 2.29 -10.90 -24.84
C ARG A 201 1.44 -10.92 -26.11
N LEU A 202 0.82 -12.04 -26.44
CA LEU A 202 -0.09 -12.19 -27.58
C LEU A 202 -1.35 -11.32 -27.44
N ALA A 203 -1.93 -11.26 -26.24
CA ALA A 203 -3.12 -10.45 -25.95
C ALA A 203 -2.85 -8.95 -26.11
N ALA A 204 -1.62 -8.52 -25.80
CA ALA A 204 -1.18 -7.14 -25.93
C ALA A 204 -0.91 -6.70 -27.39
N LEU A 205 -1.00 -7.59 -28.37
CA LEU A 205 -0.91 -7.22 -29.78
C LEU A 205 -2.14 -6.44 -30.25
N SER A 206 -1.93 -5.60 -31.27
CA SER A 206 -3.03 -4.92 -31.96
C SER A 206 -3.99 -5.95 -32.58
N ALA A 207 -5.27 -5.59 -32.72
CA ALA A 207 -6.29 -6.49 -33.28
C ALA A 207 -5.90 -7.07 -34.67
N LYS A 208 -5.11 -6.34 -35.47
CA LYS A 208 -4.63 -6.80 -36.80
C LYS A 208 -3.51 -7.83 -36.74
N GLN A 209 -2.73 -7.84 -35.65
CA GLN A 209 -1.56 -8.71 -35.48
C GLN A 209 -1.83 -9.89 -34.55
N ARG A 210 -2.97 -9.88 -33.86
CA ARG A 210 -3.38 -10.91 -32.92
C ARG A 210 -3.68 -12.21 -33.68
N PRO A 211 -3.14 -13.36 -33.24
CA PRO A 211 -3.45 -14.64 -33.85
C PRO A 211 -4.91 -15.03 -33.60
N VAL A 212 -5.54 -15.67 -34.59
CA VAL A 212 -6.93 -16.12 -34.50
C VAL A 212 -7.11 -17.23 -33.44
N GLU A 213 -6.04 -17.96 -33.15
CA GLU A 213 -6.00 -19.04 -32.17
C GLU A 213 -6.00 -18.56 -30.73
N LEU A 214 -5.76 -17.26 -30.45
CA LEU A 214 -5.59 -16.76 -29.08
C LEU A 214 -6.80 -17.06 -28.19
N ALA A 215 -8.02 -16.94 -28.71
CA ALA A 215 -9.24 -17.25 -27.96
C ALA A 215 -9.24 -18.72 -27.49
N GLY A 216 -8.98 -19.65 -28.41
CA GLY A 216 -8.90 -21.08 -28.08
C GLY A 216 -7.74 -21.43 -27.13
N LEU A 217 -6.62 -20.70 -27.21
CA LEU A 217 -5.53 -20.86 -26.23
C LEU A 217 -5.93 -20.40 -24.83
N LEU A 218 -6.68 -19.31 -24.71
CA LEU A 218 -7.20 -18.84 -23.43
C LEU A 218 -8.28 -19.79 -22.88
N ASP A 219 -9.04 -20.47 -23.74
CA ASP A 219 -9.97 -21.55 -23.34
C ASP A 219 -9.23 -22.78 -22.80
N ALA A 220 -8.20 -23.22 -23.52
CA ALA A 220 -7.36 -24.32 -23.06
C ALA A 220 -6.63 -23.97 -21.74
N ALA A 221 -6.09 -22.76 -21.62
CA ALA A 221 -5.44 -22.29 -20.39
C ALA A 221 -6.42 -22.19 -19.22
N GLY A 222 -7.64 -21.68 -19.44
CA GLY A 222 -8.66 -21.62 -18.40
C GLY A 222 -9.04 -23.01 -17.89
N THR A 223 -9.09 -24.00 -18.78
CA THR A 223 -9.34 -25.40 -18.39
C THR A 223 -8.16 -25.97 -17.60
N ALA A 224 -6.94 -25.79 -18.11
CA ALA A 224 -5.71 -26.33 -17.52
C ALA A 224 -5.41 -25.75 -16.12
N PHE A 225 -5.77 -24.49 -15.89
CA PHE A 225 -5.51 -23.78 -14.63
C PHE A 225 -6.73 -23.68 -13.72
N SER A 226 -7.81 -24.41 -14.01
CA SER A 226 -9.09 -24.31 -13.28
C SER A 226 -9.01 -24.66 -11.80
N ALA A 227 -8.02 -25.44 -11.38
CA ALA A 227 -7.82 -25.83 -9.99
C ALA A 227 -7.22 -24.71 -9.10
N ASP A 228 -6.55 -23.71 -9.68
CA ASP A 228 -5.96 -22.59 -8.96
C ASP A 228 -6.67 -21.29 -9.35
N PRO A 229 -7.42 -20.65 -8.42
CA PRO A 229 -8.18 -19.45 -8.73
C PRO A 229 -7.29 -18.27 -9.15
N PHE A 230 -6.04 -18.19 -8.69
CA PHE A 230 -5.14 -17.10 -9.07
C PHE A 230 -4.67 -17.23 -10.52
N ASN A 231 -4.32 -18.44 -10.95
CA ASN A 231 -3.92 -18.70 -12.32
C ASN A 231 -5.10 -18.57 -13.28
N LEU A 232 -6.29 -19.03 -12.87
CA LEU A 232 -7.50 -18.87 -13.66
C LEU A 232 -7.93 -17.40 -13.79
N ASP A 233 -7.87 -16.61 -12.71
CA ASP A 233 -8.13 -15.17 -12.76
C ASP A 233 -7.17 -14.49 -13.74
N ALA A 234 -5.87 -14.82 -13.72
CA ALA A 234 -4.91 -14.26 -14.68
C ALA A 234 -5.33 -14.51 -16.15
N VAL A 235 -5.86 -15.70 -16.47
CA VAL A 235 -6.41 -16.00 -17.80
C VAL A 235 -7.68 -15.17 -18.07
N MET A 236 -8.59 -15.06 -17.11
CA MET A 236 -9.83 -14.30 -17.25
C MET A 236 -9.58 -12.80 -17.39
N GLN A 237 -8.58 -12.23 -16.71
CA GLN A 237 -8.15 -10.83 -16.89
C GLN A 237 -7.68 -10.57 -18.32
N LEU A 238 -6.97 -11.53 -18.94
CA LEU A 238 -6.61 -11.43 -20.36
C LEU A 238 -7.85 -11.44 -21.26
N ARG A 239 -8.85 -12.27 -20.97
CA ARG A 239 -10.13 -12.26 -21.71
C ARG A 239 -10.88 -10.94 -21.54
N LEU A 240 -10.90 -10.39 -20.33
CA LEU A 240 -11.53 -9.11 -20.03
C LEU A 240 -10.83 -7.96 -20.76
N GLN A 241 -9.49 -8.01 -20.87
CA GLN A 241 -8.73 -7.09 -21.71
C GLN A 241 -9.10 -7.23 -23.19
N LEU A 242 -9.25 -8.46 -23.69
CA LEU A 242 -9.59 -8.74 -25.09
C LEU A 242 -11.02 -8.35 -25.47
N ALA A 243 -11.96 -8.40 -24.53
CA ALA A 243 -13.32 -7.88 -24.71
C ALA A 243 -13.32 -6.37 -25.06
N GLY A 244 -12.25 -5.64 -24.68
CA GLY A 244 -12.01 -4.29 -25.17
C GLY A 244 -13.10 -3.33 -24.76
N ALA A 245 -13.84 -2.81 -25.75
CA ALA A 245 -14.95 -1.86 -25.56
C ALA A 245 -16.34 -2.51 -25.68
N ASP A 246 -16.43 -3.83 -25.90
CA ASP A 246 -17.70 -4.55 -25.96
C ASP A 246 -18.30 -4.67 -24.53
N PRO A 247 -19.38 -3.94 -24.22
CA PRO A 247 -19.92 -3.92 -22.85
C PRO A 247 -20.46 -5.27 -22.41
N GLU A 248 -21.07 -6.04 -23.31
CA GLU A 248 -21.68 -7.34 -22.99
C GLU A 248 -20.61 -8.39 -22.76
N ALA A 249 -19.61 -8.48 -23.65
CA ALA A 249 -18.50 -9.42 -23.46
C ALA A 249 -17.70 -9.11 -22.19
N ARG A 250 -17.49 -7.83 -21.88
CA ARG A 250 -16.85 -7.42 -20.62
C ARG A 250 -17.67 -7.81 -19.40
N ARG A 251 -19.00 -7.62 -19.47
CA ARG A 251 -19.92 -7.96 -18.39
C ARG A 251 -19.87 -9.45 -18.11
N THR A 252 -19.97 -10.29 -19.14
CA THR A 252 -19.91 -11.75 -19.01
C THR A 252 -18.62 -12.21 -18.33
N VAL A 253 -17.45 -11.78 -18.84
CA VAL A 253 -16.16 -12.20 -18.26
C VAL A 253 -16.01 -11.68 -16.83
N ALA A 254 -16.48 -10.46 -16.53
CA ALA A 254 -16.43 -9.92 -15.18
C ALA A 254 -17.32 -10.70 -14.21
N THR A 255 -18.50 -11.16 -14.65
CA THR A 255 -19.35 -12.05 -13.87
C THR A 255 -18.65 -13.38 -13.61
N ASP A 256 -18.02 -13.99 -14.62
CA ASP A 256 -17.25 -15.24 -14.44
C ASP A 256 -16.12 -15.08 -13.40
N ILE A 257 -15.41 -13.94 -13.41
CA ILE A 257 -14.35 -13.63 -12.42
C ILE A 257 -14.95 -13.46 -11.01
N VAL A 258 -16.10 -12.78 -10.90
CA VAL A 258 -16.80 -12.64 -9.61
C VAL A 258 -17.18 -14.01 -9.07
N GLU A 259 -17.77 -14.88 -9.88
CA GLU A 259 -18.16 -16.23 -9.49
C GLU A 259 -16.95 -17.12 -9.16
N LEU A 260 -15.82 -16.93 -9.82
CA LEU A 260 -14.57 -17.60 -9.49
C LEU A 260 -14.12 -17.24 -8.07
N TRP A 261 -14.01 -15.95 -7.77
CA TRP A 261 -13.55 -15.49 -6.46
C TRP A 261 -14.58 -15.75 -5.34
N GLU A 262 -15.87 -15.75 -5.66
CA GLU A 262 -16.93 -16.13 -4.73
C GLU A 262 -16.83 -17.62 -4.34
N ARG A 263 -16.58 -18.51 -5.31
CA ARG A 263 -16.29 -19.94 -5.02
C ARG A 263 -14.99 -20.14 -4.26
N ALA A 264 -13.93 -19.41 -4.62
CA ALA A 264 -12.67 -19.46 -3.87
C ALA A 264 -12.85 -19.00 -2.41
N ALA A 265 -13.77 -18.06 -2.15
CA ALA A 265 -14.12 -17.66 -0.80
C ALA A 265 -14.91 -18.73 -0.04
N GLU A 266 -15.74 -19.53 -0.72
CA GLU A 266 -16.46 -20.68 -0.14
C GLU A 266 -15.51 -21.79 0.29
N ASP A 267 -14.52 -22.10 -0.55
CA ASP A 267 -13.56 -23.17 -0.32
C ASP A 267 -12.43 -22.76 0.64
N ALA A 268 -12.37 -21.49 1.04
CA ALA A 268 -11.31 -20.96 1.90
C ALA A 268 -11.36 -21.55 3.31
N ALA A 269 -10.25 -22.16 3.75
CA ALA A 269 -10.14 -22.74 5.08
C ALA A 269 -10.15 -21.70 6.22
N ALA A 270 -9.77 -20.46 5.95
CA ALA A 270 -9.69 -19.39 6.94
C ALA A 270 -10.60 -18.21 6.56
N PRO A 271 -11.39 -17.66 7.50
CA PRO A 271 -12.30 -16.54 7.25
C PRO A 271 -11.62 -15.30 6.63
N LEU A 272 -10.40 -14.97 7.05
CA LEU A 272 -9.64 -13.85 6.48
C LEU A 272 -9.26 -14.08 5.01
N VAL A 273 -9.00 -15.33 4.62
CA VAL A 273 -8.74 -15.69 3.22
C VAL A 273 -10.02 -15.55 2.40
N ALA A 274 -11.16 -15.98 2.95
CA ALA A 274 -12.47 -15.79 2.32
C ALA A 274 -12.79 -14.29 2.11
N ILE A 275 -12.56 -13.46 3.13
CA ILE A 275 -12.69 -11.99 3.04
C ILE A 275 -11.83 -11.46 1.90
N ARG A 276 -10.57 -11.88 1.80
CA ARG A 276 -9.65 -11.42 0.76
C ARG A 276 -10.14 -11.79 -0.66
N HIS A 277 -10.66 -12.99 -0.84
CA HIS A 277 -11.24 -13.40 -2.13
C HIS A 277 -12.50 -12.60 -2.48
N LEU A 278 -13.39 -12.34 -1.52
CA LEU A 278 -14.56 -11.48 -1.75
C LEU A 278 -14.16 -10.03 -2.09
N GLU A 279 -13.07 -9.50 -1.52
CA GLU A 279 -12.54 -8.19 -1.91
C GLU A 279 -12.08 -8.17 -3.38
N GLN A 280 -11.46 -9.25 -3.87
CA GLN A 280 -11.07 -9.39 -5.29
C GLN A 280 -12.30 -9.39 -6.19
N ALA A 281 -13.35 -10.14 -5.83
CA ALA A 281 -14.64 -10.13 -6.53
C ALA A 281 -15.26 -8.72 -6.55
N LEU A 282 -15.30 -8.04 -5.40
CA LEU A 282 -15.84 -6.68 -5.27
C LEU A 282 -15.09 -5.66 -6.13
N ALA A 283 -13.77 -5.76 -6.22
CA ALA A 283 -12.96 -4.86 -7.04
C ALA A 283 -13.32 -4.97 -8.54
N VAL A 284 -13.52 -6.19 -9.03
CA VAL A 284 -13.94 -6.45 -10.42
C VAL A 284 -15.38 -5.99 -10.65
N ALA A 285 -16.31 -6.39 -9.77
CA ALA A 285 -17.72 -5.99 -9.85
C ALA A 285 -17.91 -4.47 -9.90
N ARG A 286 -17.18 -3.72 -9.04
CA ARG A 286 -17.24 -2.26 -9.00
C ARG A 286 -16.66 -1.60 -10.25
N THR A 287 -15.56 -2.15 -10.78
CA THR A 287 -14.89 -1.61 -11.96
C THR A 287 -15.75 -1.73 -13.21
N VAL A 288 -16.55 -2.79 -13.33
CA VAL A 288 -17.45 -3.04 -14.47
C VAL A 288 -18.88 -2.52 -14.22
N GLY A 289 -19.24 -2.19 -12.97
CA GLY A 289 -20.54 -1.63 -12.61
C GLY A 289 -21.63 -2.67 -12.34
N LEU A 290 -21.24 -3.89 -11.91
CA LEU A 290 -22.14 -4.98 -11.54
C LEU A 290 -22.79 -4.71 -10.17
N ARG A 291 -23.87 -3.92 -10.15
CA ARG A 291 -24.50 -3.43 -8.90
C ARG A 291 -25.10 -4.55 -8.04
N GLU A 292 -25.80 -5.49 -8.65
CA GLU A 292 -26.44 -6.61 -7.94
C GLU A 292 -25.38 -7.53 -7.31
N ASP A 293 -24.34 -7.88 -8.07
CA ASP A 293 -23.21 -8.65 -7.56
C ASP A 293 -22.49 -7.90 -6.44
N THR A 294 -22.28 -6.59 -6.59
CA THR A 294 -21.67 -5.76 -5.53
C THR A 294 -22.48 -5.83 -4.24
N GLN A 295 -23.81 -5.70 -4.33
CA GLN A 295 -24.67 -5.77 -3.15
C GLN A 295 -24.63 -7.17 -2.52
N ARG A 296 -24.72 -8.23 -3.32
CA ARG A 296 -24.66 -9.63 -2.86
C ARG A 296 -23.33 -9.92 -2.13
N LEU A 297 -22.21 -9.55 -2.74
CA LEU A 297 -20.87 -9.75 -2.15
C LEU A 297 -20.69 -8.96 -0.86
N LEU A 298 -21.23 -7.74 -0.76
CA LEU A 298 -21.19 -6.95 0.48
C LEU A 298 -21.98 -7.60 1.62
N VAL A 299 -23.16 -8.17 1.34
CA VAL A 299 -23.93 -8.92 2.33
C VAL A 299 -23.12 -10.12 2.85
N ARG A 300 -22.51 -10.87 1.93
CA ARG A 300 -21.69 -12.03 2.27
C ARG A 300 -20.45 -11.66 3.10
N LEU A 301 -19.79 -10.56 2.75
CA LEU A 301 -18.66 -10.03 3.51
C LEU A 301 -19.08 -9.69 4.96
N GLN A 302 -20.27 -9.12 5.15
CA GLN A 302 -20.81 -8.84 6.49
C GLN A 302 -21.11 -10.11 7.29
N GLU A 303 -21.59 -11.17 6.65
CA GLU A 303 -21.87 -12.45 7.31
C GLU A 303 -20.60 -13.10 7.85
N ILE A 304 -19.54 -13.17 7.04
CA ILE A 304 -18.24 -13.73 7.47
C ILE A 304 -17.62 -12.89 8.59
N SER A 305 -17.75 -11.56 8.51
CA SER A 305 -17.16 -10.65 9.49
C SER A 305 -17.81 -10.73 10.87
N ARG A 306 -19.07 -11.19 10.97
CA ARG A 306 -19.74 -11.45 12.25
C ARG A 306 -19.31 -12.76 12.93
N GLY A 307 -18.67 -13.67 12.19
CA GLY A 307 -18.19 -14.95 12.72
C GLY A 307 -16.85 -14.85 13.44
N ASP A 308 -16.39 -15.96 14.01
CA ASP A 308 -14.99 -16.06 14.47
C ASP A 308 -14.05 -15.94 13.28
N GLN A 309 -13.17 -14.93 13.31
CA GLN A 309 -12.22 -14.65 12.25
C GLN A 309 -10.91 -15.44 12.42
N GLY A 310 -10.78 -16.24 13.47
CA GLY A 310 -9.55 -16.95 13.83
C GLY A 310 -8.46 -16.01 14.33
N LEU A 311 -8.83 -14.84 14.85
CA LEU A 311 -7.89 -13.89 15.44
C LEU A 311 -7.39 -14.40 16.78
N VAL A 312 -6.08 -14.28 17.01
CA VAL A 312 -5.45 -14.63 18.28
C VAL A 312 -5.18 -13.36 19.05
N GLU A 313 -5.62 -13.33 20.31
CA GLU A 313 -5.32 -12.24 21.23
C GLU A 313 -3.90 -12.35 21.78
N PHE A 314 -3.18 -11.24 21.78
CA PHE A 314 -1.92 -11.09 22.50
C PHE A 314 -2.13 -10.07 23.61
N SER A 315 -1.88 -10.49 24.84
CA SER A 315 -1.97 -9.63 26.01
C SER A 315 -0.61 -9.51 26.72
N ALA A 316 -0.41 -8.37 27.37
CA ALA A 316 0.75 -8.11 28.21
C ALA A 316 0.27 -7.40 29.48
N GLU A 317 0.78 -7.86 30.62
CA GLU A 317 0.45 -7.25 31.92
C GLU A 317 1.55 -6.27 32.33
N VAL A 318 1.13 -5.09 32.80
CA VAL A 318 2.04 -4.06 33.32
C VAL A 318 1.68 -3.81 34.78
N ASN A 319 2.65 -4.03 35.67
CA ASN A 319 2.49 -3.76 37.10
C ASN A 319 2.96 -2.34 37.43
N LEU A 320 2.06 -1.49 37.90
CA LEU A 320 2.36 -0.13 38.34
C LEU A 320 2.31 -0.04 39.87
N PRO A 321 3.38 0.43 40.54
CA PRO A 321 3.36 0.64 41.98
C PRO A 321 2.26 1.62 42.40
N SER A 322 1.43 1.24 43.37
CA SER A 322 0.32 2.07 43.84
C SER A 322 0.76 3.44 44.35
N GLU A 323 1.96 3.55 44.94
CA GLU A 323 2.51 4.83 45.41
C GLU A 323 2.68 5.85 44.30
N HIS A 324 3.14 5.43 43.11
CA HIS A 324 3.33 6.31 41.96
C HIS A 324 1.99 6.73 41.37
N VAL A 325 1.02 5.80 41.34
CA VAL A 325 -0.34 6.07 40.88
C VAL A 325 -1.01 7.10 41.79
N GLU A 326 -0.96 6.91 43.11
CA GLU A 326 -1.54 7.83 44.09
C GLU A 326 -0.85 9.20 44.08
N ALA A 327 0.49 9.23 43.98
CA ALA A 327 1.23 10.48 43.86
C ALA A 327 0.86 11.26 42.59
N PHE A 328 0.68 10.56 41.47
CA PHE A 328 0.27 11.17 40.20
C PHE A 328 -1.16 11.71 40.28
N ILE A 329 -2.12 10.91 40.77
CA ILE A 329 -3.53 11.33 40.95
C ILE A 329 -3.60 12.54 41.91
N GLY A 330 -2.81 12.52 42.99
CA GLY A 330 -2.77 13.59 43.99
C GLY A 330 -2.42 14.97 43.43
N GLN A 331 -1.65 15.04 42.33
CA GLN A 331 -1.31 16.31 41.67
C GLN A 331 -2.55 17.01 41.09
N PHE A 332 -3.54 16.25 40.65
CA PHE A 332 -4.79 16.79 40.11
C PHE A 332 -5.71 17.32 41.21
N LEU A 333 -5.62 16.78 42.43
CA LEU A 333 -6.46 17.12 43.58
C LEU A 333 -5.83 18.14 44.53
N ALA A 334 -4.71 18.78 44.15
CA ALA A 334 -4.00 19.73 45.00
C ALA A 334 -4.80 21.04 45.27
N GLY A 335 -4.81 21.50 46.52
CA GLY A 335 -5.56 22.71 46.92
C GLY A 335 -7.06 22.46 47.09
N ASP A 336 -7.85 23.53 47.25
CA ASP A 336 -9.24 23.43 47.73
C ASP A 336 -10.33 23.93 46.75
N ASP A 337 -9.96 24.21 45.49
CA ASP A 337 -10.89 24.71 44.46
C ASP A 337 -11.17 23.65 43.38
N PRO A 338 -12.41 23.13 43.29
CA PRO A 338 -12.81 22.18 42.25
C PRO A 338 -12.60 22.69 40.82
N ARG A 339 -12.71 24.00 40.57
CA ARG A 339 -12.46 24.57 39.24
C ARG A 339 -11.00 24.42 38.84
N ALA A 340 -10.09 24.64 39.79
CA ALA A 340 -8.66 24.43 39.56
C ALA A 340 -8.32 22.94 39.33
N TRP A 341 -9.06 22.02 39.96
CA TRP A 341 -8.90 20.58 39.73
C TRP A 341 -9.35 20.18 38.32
N LEU A 342 -10.53 20.66 37.90
CA LEU A 342 -11.04 20.47 36.54
C LEU A 342 -10.14 21.10 35.48
N ALA A 343 -9.56 22.27 35.78
CA ALA A 343 -8.59 22.91 34.89
C ALA A 343 -7.31 22.07 34.75
N ARG A 344 -6.75 21.56 35.86
CA ARG A 344 -5.59 20.64 35.78
C ARG A 344 -5.92 19.36 35.03
N PHE A 345 -7.11 18.81 35.28
CA PHE A 345 -7.62 17.65 34.56
C PHE A 345 -7.66 17.92 33.06
N GLY A 346 -8.31 18.99 32.61
CA GLY A 346 -8.39 19.35 31.19
C GLY A 346 -7.07 19.74 30.53
N SER A 347 -6.10 20.25 31.32
CA SER A 347 -4.80 20.69 30.82
C SER A 347 -3.82 19.55 30.50
N TYR A 348 -4.08 18.35 31.01
CA TYR A 348 -3.22 17.20 30.74
C TYR A 348 -3.49 16.66 29.34
N CYS A 349 -2.49 16.68 28.45
CA CYS A 349 -2.62 16.10 27.11
C CYS A 349 -1.94 14.72 27.07
N PRO A 350 -2.67 13.62 26.78
CA PRO A 350 -2.07 12.29 26.67
C PRO A 350 -1.29 12.08 25.36
N VAL A 351 -1.33 13.06 24.46
CA VAL A 351 -0.58 13.07 23.21
C VAL A 351 0.63 13.98 23.35
N GLN A 352 1.81 13.50 22.97
CA GLN A 352 3.04 14.29 23.07
C GLN A 352 3.00 15.48 22.11
N ALA A 353 3.43 16.65 22.61
CA ALA A 353 3.43 17.91 21.87
C ALA A 353 4.51 17.97 20.79
N ASP A 354 5.70 17.43 21.08
CA ASP A 354 6.77 17.32 20.10
C ASP A 354 6.50 16.16 19.14
N ARG A 355 5.95 16.50 17.97
CA ARG A 355 5.57 15.54 16.94
C ARG A 355 6.78 14.91 16.25
N ASP A 356 7.91 15.61 16.21
CA ASP A 356 9.15 15.10 15.64
C ASP A 356 9.77 14.05 16.57
N ALA A 357 9.71 14.28 17.88
CA ALA A 357 10.13 13.27 18.86
C ALA A 357 9.30 11.98 18.78
N VAL A 358 7.97 12.09 18.60
CA VAL A 358 7.10 10.92 18.38
C VAL A 358 7.50 10.18 17.10
N ALA A 359 7.73 10.92 16.01
CA ALA A 359 8.16 10.34 14.74
C ALA A 359 9.48 9.56 14.90
N GLU A 360 10.45 10.09 15.63
CA GLU A 360 11.72 9.40 15.91
C GLU A 360 11.55 8.16 16.79
N GLN A 361 10.71 8.22 17.84
CA GLN A 361 10.39 7.06 18.68
C GLN A 361 9.77 5.93 17.85
N VAL A 362 8.84 6.26 16.95
CA VAL A 362 8.21 5.29 16.04
C VAL A 362 9.24 4.72 15.06
N ARG A 363 10.12 5.54 14.47
CA ARG A 363 11.20 5.05 13.61
C ARG A 363 12.15 4.11 14.36
N ALA A 364 12.48 4.41 15.61
CA ALA A 364 13.28 3.54 16.45
C ALA A 364 12.58 2.19 16.69
N ALA A 365 11.32 2.19 17.09
CA ALA A 365 10.54 0.97 17.27
C ALA A 365 10.42 0.14 15.96
N MET A 366 10.27 0.81 14.82
CA MET A 366 10.25 0.14 13.51
C MET A 366 11.57 -0.55 13.16
N ARG A 367 12.71 0.05 13.55
CA ARG A 367 14.04 -0.57 13.39
C ARG A 367 14.25 -1.76 14.32
N GLU A 368 13.73 -1.68 15.54
CA GLU A 368 13.85 -2.76 16.54
C GLU A 368 12.95 -3.96 16.21
N SER A 369 11.80 -3.74 15.58
CA SER A 369 10.83 -4.79 15.26
C SER A 369 10.42 -4.79 13.77
N PRO A 370 11.35 -4.99 12.83
CA PRO A 370 11.10 -4.79 11.39
C PRO A 370 10.02 -5.73 10.84
N ILE A 371 9.94 -6.98 11.31
CA ILE A 371 8.94 -7.95 10.82
C ILE A 371 7.51 -7.44 11.05
N TYR A 372 7.23 -6.84 12.21
CA TYR A 372 5.90 -6.29 12.53
C TYR A 372 5.46 -5.21 11.54
N TYR A 373 6.41 -4.44 11.01
CA TYR A 373 6.14 -3.35 10.09
C TYR A 373 6.35 -3.73 8.62
N LEU A 374 6.91 -4.90 8.30
CA LEU A 374 7.12 -5.37 6.93
C LEU A 374 5.89 -6.08 6.34
N THR A 375 4.99 -6.59 7.17
CA THR A 375 3.75 -7.25 6.74
C THR A 375 2.65 -6.23 6.39
N THR A 376 1.80 -6.57 5.41
CA THR A 376 0.58 -5.81 5.13
C THR A 376 -0.32 -5.79 6.36
N LEU A 377 -0.72 -4.60 6.81
CA LEU A 377 -1.61 -4.45 7.96
C LEU A 377 -3.02 -4.14 7.48
N VAL A 378 -4.00 -4.94 7.93
CA VAL A 378 -5.43 -4.69 7.70
C VAL A 378 -6.06 -4.32 9.04
N LYS A 379 -6.60 -3.10 9.14
CA LYS A 379 -7.36 -2.67 10.32
C LYS A 379 -8.83 -3.07 10.14
N LEU A 380 -9.35 -3.82 11.09
CA LEU A 380 -10.75 -4.22 11.14
C LEU A 380 -11.51 -3.34 12.14
N ASN A 381 -12.80 -3.09 11.89
CA ASN A 381 -13.66 -2.44 12.88
C ASN A 381 -14.17 -3.47 13.91
N VAL A 382 -14.95 -2.98 14.88
CA VAL A 382 -15.60 -3.81 15.92
C VAL A 382 -16.56 -4.89 15.37
N GLN A 383 -16.96 -4.79 14.10
CA GLN A 383 -17.80 -5.78 13.40
C GLN A 383 -16.95 -6.73 12.52
N GLY A 384 -15.62 -6.71 12.66
CA GLY A 384 -14.70 -7.54 11.88
C GLY A 384 -14.51 -7.09 10.43
N LEU A 385 -15.09 -5.96 10.01
CA LEU A 385 -15.01 -5.50 8.62
C LEU A 385 -13.73 -4.70 8.38
N PRO A 386 -13.03 -4.91 7.24
CA PRO A 386 -11.88 -4.10 6.85
C PRO A 386 -12.22 -2.62 6.73
N VAL A 387 -11.54 -1.78 7.51
CA VAL A 387 -11.63 -0.32 7.46
C VAL A 387 -10.56 0.24 6.53
N LYS A 388 -9.33 -0.30 6.62
CA LYS A 388 -8.20 0.17 5.83
C LYS A 388 -7.16 -0.92 5.64
N ILE A 389 -6.65 -1.02 4.41
CA ILE A 389 -5.47 -1.81 4.05
C ILE A 389 -4.30 -0.83 3.94
N LEU A 390 -3.24 -1.09 4.71
CA LEU A 390 -2.06 -0.25 4.76
C LEU A 390 -0.92 -0.94 4.02
N SER A 391 -0.61 -0.43 2.84
CA SER A 391 0.46 -0.91 1.96
C SER A 391 1.50 0.17 1.77
N GLY A 392 2.78 -0.20 1.84
CA GLY A 392 3.91 0.72 1.68
C GLY A 392 4.40 1.34 2.99
N ASP A 393 5.63 1.84 2.99
CA ASP A 393 6.34 2.27 4.21
C ASP A 393 5.70 3.52 4.83
N ASP A 394 5.37 4.53 4.01
CA ASP A 394 4.79 5.79 4.50
C ASP A 394 3.42 5.58 5.16
N ALA A 395 2.55 4.77 4.55
CA ALA A 395 1.23 4.47 5.10
C ALA A 395 1.34 3.71 6.43
N ARG A 396 2.30 2.79 6.56
CA ARG A 396 2.57 2.03 7.78
C ARG A 396 3.17 2.91 8.86
N PHE A 397 4.11 3.78 8.51
CA PHE A 397 4.68 4.76 9.43
C PHE A 397 3.61 5.70 9.99
N ALA A 398 2.77 6.27 9.12
CA ALA A 398 1.66 7.13 9.54
C ALA A 398 0.70 6.41 10.50
N GLN A 399 0.37 5.14 10.23
CA GLN A 399 -0.45 4.35 11.15
C GLN A 399 0.26 4.06 12.47
N ALA A 400 1.57 3.78 12.44
CA ALA A 400 2.32 3.49 13.65
C ALA A 400 2.37 4.70 14.60
N VAL A 401 2.40 5.92 14.06
CA VAL A 401 2.25 7.17 14.83
C VAL A 401 0.86 7.27 15.45
N ILE A 402 -0.20 6.96 14.70
CA ILE A 402 -1.57 6.91 15.22
C ILE A 402 -1.67 5.90 16.37
N ASP A 403 -1.20 4.66 16.14
CA ASP A 403 -1.26 3.57 17.13
C ASP A 403 -0.48 3.92 18.42
N HIS A 404 0.66 4.63 18.30
CA HIS A 404 1.41 5.13 19.44
C HIS A 404 0.57 6.07 20.31
N ASP A 405 -0.02 7.09 19.69
CA ASP A 405 -0.82 8.08 20.41
C ASP A 405 -2.13 7.49 20.95
N THR A 406 -2.79 6.62 20.17
CA THR A 406 -4.00 5.91 20.62
C THR A 406 -3.72 5.09 21.88
N ARG A 407 -2.58 4.38 21.95
CA ARG A 407 -2.18 3.67 23.19
C ARG A 407 -2.00 4.62 24.36
N GLY A 408 -1.39 5.78 24.13
CA GLY A 408 -1.26 6.84 25.15
C GLY A 408 -2.62 7.31 25.68
N ILE A 409 -3.59 7.54 24.78
CA ILE A 409 -4.95 7.93 25.14
C ILE A 409 -5.68 6.82 25.91
N THR A 410 -5.61 5.58 25.45
CA THR A 410 -6.24 4.43 26.13
C THR A 410 -5.65 4.24 27.53
N PHE A 411 -4.33 4.33 27.67
CA PHE A 411 -3.66 4.26 28.96
C PHE A 411 -4.07 5.41 29.89
N TRP A 412 -4.15 6.64 29.36
CA TRP A 412 -4.67 7.79 30.09
C TRP A 412 -6.10 7.60 30.57
N GLY A 413 -6.97 6.94 29.77
CA GLY A 413 -8.37 6.69 30.13
C GLY A 413 -8.54 6.00 31.49
N VAL A 414 -7.59 5.14 31.88
CA VAL A 414 -7.58 4.49 33.20
C VAL A 414 -7.40 5.52 34.32
N PHE A 415 -6.43 6.43 34.19
CA PHE A 415 -6.18 7.49 35.17
C PHE A 415 -7.29 8.55 35.14
N ALA A 416 -7.74 8.93 33.95
CA ALA A 416 -8.78 9.93 33.78
C ALA A 416 -10.07 9.54 34.51
N ALA A 417 -10.46 8.25 34.41
CA ALA A 417 -11.61 7.71 35.11
C ALA A 417 -11.49 7.79 36.64
N GLU A 418 -10.30 7.55 37.18
CA GLU A 418 -10.06 7.60 38.62
C GLU A 418 -9.97 9.03 39.14
N ILE A 419 -9.19 9.89 38.46
CA ILE A 419 -9.07 11.32 38.79
C ILE A 419 -10.43 11.98 38.77
N LEU A 420 -11.20 11.80 37.69
CA LEU A 420 -12.52 12.40 37.56
C LEU A 420 -13.49 11.86 38.62
N GLY A 421 -13.44 10.56 38.91
CA GLY A 421 -14.22 9.96 39.99
C GLY A 421 -13.96 10.61 41.34
N ARG A 422 -12.70 10.89 41.67
CA ARG A 422 -12.34 11.57 42.93
C ARG A 422 -12.72 13.04 42.95
N ILE A 423 -12.54 13.75 41.83
CA ILE A 423 -12.98 15.15 41.70
C ILE A 423 -14.48 15.25 41.97
N LEU A 424 -15.30 14.39 41.36
CA LEU A 424 -16.75 14.44 41.49
C LEU A 424 -17.28 13.86 42.80
N ALA A 425 -16.51 13.01 43.49
CA ALA A 425 -16.87 12.50 44.80
C ALA A 425 -16.66 13.52 45.92
N ASP A 426 -15.84 14.56 45.70
CA ASP A 426 -15.64 15.62 46.68
C ASP A 426 -16.90 16.51 46.78
N PRO A 427 -17.45 16.72 48.00
CA PRO A 427 -18.68 17.51 48.19
C PRO A 427 -18.60 18.97 47.71
N ARG A 428 -17.38 19.50 47.52
CA ARG A 428 -17.17 20.87 47.01
C ARG A 428 -17.45 20.97 45.51
N THR A 429 -17.37 19.86 44.77
CA THR A 429 -17.59 19.81 43.33
C THR A 429 -19.09 19.79 43.02
N THR A 430 -19.74 20.93 43.23
CA THR A 430 -21.18 21.08 42.95
C THR A 430 -21.44 21.30 41.45
N PRO A 431 -22.68 21.08 40.97
CA PRO A 431 -23.06 21.41 39.59
C PRO A 431 -22.74 22.86 39.21
N GLU A 432 -22.87 23.80 40.14
CA GLU A 432 -22.55 25.22 39.94
C GLU A 432 -21.05 25.45 39.76
N ALA A 433 -20.20 24.71 40.51
CA ALA A 433 -18.75 24.78 40.33
C ALA A 433 -18.32 24.26 38.96
N ILE A 434 -18.94 23.17 38.50
CA ILE A 434 -18.71 22.60 37.16
C ILE A 434 -19.19 23.58 36.08
N ALA A 435 -20.40 24.14 36.22
CA ALA A 435 -20.94 25.14 35.30
C ALA A 435 -20.06 26.39 35.22
N GLY A 436 -19.59 26.87 36.37
CA GLY A 436 -18.66 28.00 36.44
C GLY A 436 -17.38 27.74 35.66
N PHE A 437 -16.76 26.57 35.82
CA PHE A 437 -15.59 26.19 35.04
C PHE A 437 -15.87 26.13 33.52
N LEU A 438 -17.00 25.53 33.11
CA LEU A 438 -17.33 25.36 31.69
C LEU A 438 -17.62 26.70 30.99
N THR A 439 -18.30 27.61 31.69
CA THR A 439 -18.70 28.92 31.15
C THR A 439 -17.57 29.95 31.10
N GLU A 440 -16.44 29.70 31.77
CA GLU A 440 -15.20 30.50 31.63
C GLU A 440 -14.52 30.30 30.25
N GLY A 441 -14.88 29.23 29.54
CA GLY A 441 -14.32 28.84 28.25
C GLY A 441 -15.09 29.32 27.01
N ILE A 442 -15.04 28.50 25.95
CA ILE A 442 -15.76 28.76 24.69
C ILE A 442 -17.22 28.27 24.69
N PHE A 443 -17.67 27.53 25.72
CA PHE A 443 -19.00 26.94 25.75
C PHE A 443 -20.09 27.99 26.02
N ASP A 444 -21.20 27.90 25.28
CA ASP A 444 -22.41 28.64 25.62
C ASP A 444 -23.15 28.00 26.81
N GLU A 445 -24.16 28.70 27.34
CA GLU A 445 -24.94 28.26 28.50
C GLU A 445 -25.65 26.91 28.23
N GLN A 446 -26.20 26.71 27.04
CA GLN A 446 -26.94 25.50 26.69
C GLN A 446 -26.02 24.27 26.60
N VAL A 447 -24.84 24.43 26.00
CA VAL A 447 -23.80 23.40 25.93
C VAL A 447 -23.27 23.09 27.33
N SER A 448 -23.01 24.13 28.12
CA SER A 448 -22.53 24.00 29.50
C SER A 448 -23.51 23.21 30.36
N ASP A 449 -24.80 23.54 30.32
CA ASP A 449 -25.87 22.80 31.02
C ASP A 449 -25.92 21.32 30.63
N GLY A 450 -25.72 21.04 29.33
CA GLY A 450 -25.60 19.68 28.82
C GLY A 450 -24.42 18.93 29.43
N LEU A 451 -23.25 19.56 29.46
CA LEU A 451 -22.04 18.97 29.99
C LEU A 451 -22.11 18.78 31.51
N VAL A 452 -22.68 19.73 32.27
CA VAL A 452 -22.93 19.56 33.72
C VAL A 452 -23.76 18.32 33.99
N ARG A 453 -24.82 18.07 33.20
CA ARG A 453 -25.59 16.82 33.30
C ARG A 453 -24.74 15.59 32.98
N ALA A 454 -23.87 15.67 31.97
CA ALA A 454 -22.97 14.58 31.63
C ALA A 454 -21.98 14.24 32.78
N PHE A 455 -21.41 15.25 33.44
CA PHE A 455 -20.60 15.05 34.66
C PHE A 455 -21.43 14.43 35.79
N GLY A 456 -22.69 14.86 35.97
CA GLY A 456 -23.62 14.27 36.94
C GLY A 456 -23.93 12.80 36.65
N HIS A 457 -24.16 12.43 35.39
CA HIS A 457 -24.35 11.04 34.98
C HIS A 457 -23.11 10.18 35.29
N PHE A 458 -21.91 10.70 35.02
CA PHE A 458 -20.68 10.01 35.36
C PHE A 458 -20.56 9.77 36.87
N ALA A 459 -20.83 10.79 37.69
CA ALA A 459 -20.81 10.67 39.16
C ALA A 459 -21.83 9.63 39.67
N ALA A 460 -22.96 9.48 38.98
CA ALA A 460 -23.98 8.47 39.29
C ALA A 460 -23.66 7.05 38.75
N GLY A 461 -22.55 6.88 38.02
CA GLY A 461 -22.18 5.61 37.39
C GLY A 461 -22.91 5.31 36.08
N TRP A 462 -23.62 6.29 35.52
CA TRP A 462 -24.36 6.21 34.24
C TRP A 462 -23.45 6.62 33.09
N TYR A 463 -22.47 5.78 32.79
CA TYR A 463 -21.37 6.12 31.87
C TYR A 463 -21.82 6.24 30.41
N GLU A 464 -22.79 5.43 29.98
CA GLU A 464 -23.36 5.52 28.63
C GLU A 464 -24.09 6.85 28.44
N GLU A 465 -24.93 7.24 29.41
CA GLU A 465 -25.65 8.50 29.42
C GLU A 465 -24.70 9.70 29.51
N ALA A 466 -23.62 9.58 30.29
CA ALA A 466 -22.57 10.59 30.35
C ALA A 466 -21.92 10.80 28.96
N LEU A 467 -21.54 9.71 28.29
CA LEU A 467 -20.91 9.76 26.96
C LEU A 467 -21.86 10.32 25.89
N LEU A 468 -23.09 9.81 25.81
CA LEU A 468 -24.11 10.23 24.84
C LEU A 468 -24.58 11.67 25.07
N CYS A 469 -24.47 12.18 26.30
CA CYS A 469 -24.72 13.57 26.61
C CYS A 469 -23.53 14.47 26.28
N ALA A 470 -22.30 14.04 26.54
CA ALA A 470 -21.09 14.84 26.33
C ALA A 470 -20.71 15.01 24.85
N VAL A 471 -20.68 13.92 24.08
CA VAL A 471 -20.15 13.91 22.70
C VAL A 471 -20.87 14.90 21.77
N PRO A 472 -22.21 14.94 21.68
CA PRO A 472 -22.87 15.90 20.81
C PRO A 472 -22.65 17.36 21.23
N ARG A 473 -22.46 17.61 22.53
CA ARG A 473 -22.25 18.96 23.11
C ARG A 473 -20.86 19.47 22.75
N LEU A 474 -19.88 18.58 22.80
CA LEU A 474 -18.54 18.82 22.27
C LEU A 474 -18.57 19.13 20.77
N GLU A 475 -19.32 18.38 19.96
CA GLU A 475 -19.44 18.66 18.52
C GLU A 475 -20.06 20.05 18.27
N THR A 476 -21.11 20.42 19.00
CA THR A 476 -21.72 21.76 18.93
C THR A 476 -20.73 22.87 19.30
N ALA A 477 -19.95 22.69 20.36
CA ALA A 477 -18.96 23.67 20.80
C ALA A 477 -17.84 23.87 19.79
N LEU A 478 -17.25 22.77 19.30
CA LEU A 478 -16.17 22.81 18.31
C LEU A 478 -16.63 23.44 17.00
N ARG A 479 -17.88 23.19 16.60
CA ARG A 479 -18.48 23.84 15.44
C ARG A 479 -18.68 25.33 15.67
N SER A 480 -19.15 25.73 16.84
CA SER A 480 -19.34 27.14 17.20
C SER A 480 -18.01 27.89 17.21
N ALA A 481 -16.97 27.32 17.82
CA ALA A 481 -15.62 27.86 17.77
C ALA A 481 -15.09 27.97 16.33
N SER A 482 -15.34 26.95 15.49
CA SER A 482 -14.93 26.99 14.07
C SER A 482 -15.61 28.13 13.31
N MET A 483 -16.92 28.35 13.52
CA MET A 483 -17.64 29.47 12.91
C MET A 483 -17.09 30.83 13.36
N GLU A 484 -16.78 30.98 14.65
CA GLU A 484 -16.19 32.22 15.19
C GLU A 484 -14.79 32.51 14.62
N LEU A 485 -14.04 31.47 14.27
CA LEU A 485 -12.74 31.55 13.61
C LEU A 485 -12.85 31.73 12.08
N GLY A 486 -14.06 31.90 11.54
CA GLY A 486 -14.31 32.08 10.11
C GLY A 486 -14.12 30.82 9.26
N LEU A 487 -14.12 29.63 9.87
CA LEU A 487 -14.05 28.37 9.16
C LEU A 487 -15.42 27.99 8.59
N VAL A 488 -15.43 27.40 7.40
CA VAL A 488 -16.66 26.93 6.74
C VAL A 488 -17.14 25.67 7.47
N VAL A 489 -18.35 25.72 8.01
CA VAL A 489 -18.97 24.58 8.72
C VAL A 489 -20.14 23.94 7.96
N TYR A 490 -20.53 24.52 6.82
CA TYR A 490 -21.68 24.10 6.02
C TYR A 490 -21.34 24.14 4.54
N THR A 491 -21.69 23.06 3.85
CA THR A 491 -21.52 22.93 2.40
C THR A 491 -22.88 23.09 1.74
N GLU A 492 -22.96 24.04 0.81
CA GLU A 492 -24.20 24.33 0.08
C GLU A 492 -24.63 23.17 -0.84
N PRO A 493 -25.96 23.00 -1.05
CA PRO A 493 -26.51 22.06 -2.02
C PRO A 493 -25.94 22.29 -3.43
N ALA A 494 -25.27 21.31 -4.02
CA ALA A 494 -24.82 21.40 -5.40
C ALA A 494 -25.91 20.91 -6.37
N ALA A 495 -26.38 21.78 -7.26
CA ALA A 495 -27.42 21.49 -8.26
C ALA A 495 -27.08 20.31 -9.20
N ALA A 496 -25.79 20.01 -9.40
CA ALA A 496 -25.32 18.94 -10.28
C ALA A 496 -25.39 17.52 -9.68
N ARG A 497 -25.70 17.36 -8.39
CA ARG A 497 -25.62 16.06 -7.69
C ARG A 497 -26.87 15.66 -6.89
N ASN A 498 -27.99 16.38 -6.99
CA ASN A 498 -29.12 16.24 -6.04
C ASN A 498 -28.62 16.28 -4.57
N GLY A 499 -27.54 17.02 -4.31
CA GLY A 499 -26.91 17.02 -2.99
C GLY A 499 -27.71 17.87 -2.04
N LEU A 500 -28.18 17.29 -0.93
CA LEU A 500 -28.68 18.08 0.20
C LEU A 500 -27.53 18.88 0.79
N GLY A 501 -27.82 20.06 1.33
CA GLY A 501 -26.84 20.80 2.12
C GLY A 501 -26.41 19.97 3.32
N THR A 502 -25.11 19.92 3.59
CA THR A 502 -24.56 19.07 4.65
C THR A 502 -23.60 19.87 5.52
N PHE A 503 -23.63 19.59 6.82
CA PHE A 503 -22.64 20.11 7.75
C PHE A 503 -21.32 19.37 7.57
N VAL A 504 -20.22 20.11 7.70
CA VAL A 504 -18.87 19.59 7.67
C VAL A 504 -18.68 18.61 8.84
N GLY A 505 -18.04 17.47 8.57
CA GLY A 505 -17.80 16.44 9.58
C GLY A 505 -16.80 16.89 10.64
N LEU A 506 -16.93 16.36 11.87
CA LEU A 506 -16.06 16.76 13.00
C LEU A 506 -14.56 16.61 12.71
N GLY A 507 -14.14 15.55 12.00
CA GLY A 507 -12.73 15.36 11.63
C GLY A 507 -12.20 16.46 10.71
N GLU A 508 -13.04 16.97 9.81
CA GLU A 508 -12.68 18.08 8.91
C GLU A 508 -12.68 19.42 9.64
N LEU A 509 -13.60 19.63 10.59
CA LEU A 509 -13.56 20.79 11.49
C LEU A 509 -12.26 20.83 12.31
N LEU A 510 -11.88 19.72 12.94
CA LEU A 510 -10.64 19.60 13.70
C LEU A 510 -9.41 19.78 12.80
N ALA A 511 -9.44 19.32 11.55
CA ALA A 511 -8.37 19.58 10.59
C ALA A 511 -8.24 21.08 10.29
N GLY A 512 -9.36 21.80 10.17
CA GLY A 512 -9.41 23.25 9.96
C GLY A 512 -8.85 24.09 11.11
N LEU A 513 -8.81 23.55 12.33
CA LEU A 513 -8.21 24.21 13.51
C LEU A 513 -6.66 24.16 13.53
N LYS A 514 -6.02 23.62 12.49
CA LYS A 514 -4.55 23.57 12.37
C LYS A 514 -3.94 24.96 12.46
N GLY A 515 -2.97 25.14 13.35
CA GLY A 515 -2.30 26.43 13.57
C GLY A 515 -3.12 27.44 14.38
N LEU A 516 -4.37 27.12 14.72
CA LEU A 516 -5.23 27.92 15.61
C LEU A 516 -5.30 27.33 17.02
N THR A 517 -4.93 26.06 17.17
CA THR A 517 -4.91 25.32 18.44
C THR A 517 -3.58 24.57 18.58
N PRO A 518 -3.14 24.25 19.81
CA PRO A 518 -1.96 23.40 20.01
C PRO A 518 -2.12 22.07 19.28
N ASP A 519 -1.09 21.68 18.52
CA ASP A 519 -1.16 20.48 17.65
C ASP A 519 -1.40 19.19 18.44
N ALA A 520 -0.89 19.10 19.68
CA ALA A 520 -1.09 17.95 20.55
C ALA A 520 -2.56 17.77 20.94
N GLU A 521 -3.22 18.84 21.34
CA GLU A 521 -4.64 18.84 21.75
C GLU A 521 -5.55 18.55 20.56
N ARG A 522 -5.26 19.16 19.40
CA ARG A 522 -5.96 18.89 18.15
C ARG A 522 -5.83 17.42 17.76
N ALA A 523 -4.61 16.86 17.80
CA ALA A 523 -4.37 15.45 17.53
C ALA A 523 -5.12 14.55 18.53
N TYR A 524 -5.07 14.87 19.82
CA TYR A 524 -5.84 14.17 20.86
C TYR A 524 -7.34 14.15 20.56
N LEU A 525 -7.95 15.30 20.28
CA LEU A 525 -9.37 15.40 19.95
C LEU A 525 -9.72 14.65 18.66
N THR A 526 -8.86 14.74 17.64
CA THR A 526 -9.06 14.01 16.37
C THR A 526 -9.06 12.51 16.59
N LEU A 527 -8.04 11.98 17.27
CA LEU A 527 -7.87 10.55 17.55
C LEU A 527 -8.93 10.00 18.49
N LEU A 528 -9.37 10.78 19.48
CA LEU A 528 -10.39 10.37 20.42
C LEU A 528 -11.78 10.37 19.79
N LEU A 529 -12.15 11.46 19.10
CA LEU A 529 -13.54 11.69 18.69
C LEU A 529 -13.83 11.19 17.28
N SER A 530 -12.91 11.34 16.33
CA SER A 530 -13.26 11.30 14.89
C SER A 530 -12.45 10.37 14.00
N ASP A 531 -11.22 10.01 14.39
CA ASP A 531 -10.33 9.24 13.52
C ASP A 531 -10.79 7.77 13.47
N PRO A 532 -11.17 7.25 12.27
CA PRO A 532 -11.68 5.89 12.13
C PRO A 532 -10.64 4.79 12.38
N LEU A 533 -9.37 5.14 12.51
CA LEU A 533 -8.25 4.23 12.80
C LEU A 533 -7.81 4.30 14.27
N SER A 534 -8.53 5.08 15.08
CA SER A 534 -8.35 5.23 16.53
C SER A 534 -9.71 5.02 17.24
N LEU A 535 -9.87 5.52 18.48
CA LEU A 535 -11.04 5.32 19.34
C LEU A 535 -12.37 5.76 18.71
N ASN A 536 -12.37 6.85 17.94
CA ASN A 536 -13.52 7.33 17.17
C ASN A 536 -14.82 7.42 17.98
N LEU A 537 -14.75 7.84 19.26
CA LEU A 537 -15.86 7.74 20.21
C LEU A 537 -17.14 8.39 19.69
N ARG A 538 -17.06 9.45 18.89
CA ARG A 538 -18.24 10.11 18.33
C ARG A 538 -19.03 9.16 17.45
N ASN A 539 -18.38 8.49 16.50
CA ASN A 539 -19.08 7.57 15.61
C ASN A 539 -19.42 6.27 16.33
N SER A 540 -18.51 5.77 17.16
CA SER A 540 -18.70 4.51 17.88
C SER A 540 -19.93 4.58 18.82
N ALA A 541 -20.08 5.67 19.57
CA ALA A 541 -21.20 5.86 20.48
C ALA A 541 -22.51 6.21 19.75
N LEU A 542 -22.49 7.16 18.80
CA LEU A 542 -23.72 7.67 18.17
C LEU A 542 -24.30 6.75 17.08
N HIS A 543 -23.52 5.80 16.57
CA HIS A 543 -23.99 4.80 15.61
C HIS A 543 -24.20 3.41 16.23
N GLY A 544 -24.17 3.28 17.56
CA GLY A 544 -24.43 2.02 18.26
C GLY A 544 -23.40 0.93 17.97
N LEU A 545 -22.15 1.32 17.74
CA LEU A 545 -21.05 0.38 17.46
C LEU A 545 -20.35 -0.08 18.74
N MET A 546 -20.56 0.61 19.86
CA MET A 546 -20.07 0.19 21.17
C MET A 546 -21.04 -0.81 21.80
N GLN A 547 -20.54 -2.00 22.19
CA GLN A 547 -21.37 -2.99 22.88
C GLN A 547 -21.64 -2.60 24.34
N GLN A 548 -20.64 -2.00 25.00
CA GLN A 548 -20.73 -1.45 26.34
C GLN A 548 -19.85 -0.20 26.41
N VAL A 549 -20.36 0.86 27.04
CA VAL A 549 -19.56 2.05 27.33
C VAL A 549 -18.85 1.84 28.67
N SER A 550 -17.52 1.90 28.65
CA SER A 550 -16.71 1.77 29.86
C SER A 550 -16.67 3.08 30.65
N LYS A 551 -16.26 3.00 31.93
CA LYS A 551 -15.97 4.18 32.75
C LYS A 551 -14.88 5.05 32.08
N GLN A 552 -13.90 4.43 31.44
CA GLN A 552 -12.79 5.09 30.75
C GLN A 552 -13.28 5.90 29.53
N ASP A 553 -14.17 5.35 28.73
CA ASP A 553 -14.71 6.04 27.54
C ASP A 553 -15.46 7.32 27.92
N ALA A 554 -16.32 7.23 28.94
CA ALA A 554 -17.05 8.39 29.46
C ALA A 554 -16.11 9.43 30.08
N ALA A 555 -15.09 8.99 30.82
CA ALA A 555 -14.08 9.88 31.40
C ALA A 555 -13.26 10.60 30.34
N LEU A 556 -12.87 9.92 29.26
CA LEU A 556 -12.13 10.53 28.14
C LEU A 556 -12.97 11.57 27.39
N ALA A 557 -14.26 11.32 27.21
CA ALA A 557 -15.17 12.30 26.61
C ALA A 557 -15.33 13.54 27.50
N LEU A 558 -15.48 13.37 28.82
CA LEU A 558 -15.55 14.49 29.77
C LEU A 558 -14.19 15.20 29.92
N HIS A 559 -13.08 14.47 29.78
CA HIS A 559 -11.74 15.05 29.69
C HIS A 559 -11.61 15.93 28.46
N ALA A 560 -12.06 15.48 27.29
CA ALA A 560 -12.10 16.31 26.09
C ALA A 560 -12.94 17.58 26.30
N ALA A 561 -14.07 17.48 27.01
CA ALA A 561 -14.85 18.66 27.39
C ALA A 561 -14.08 19.62 28.31
N ALA A 562 -13.37 19.10 29.30
CA ALA A 562 -12.52 19.91 30.17
C ALA A 562 -11.35 20.55 29.42
N THR A 563 -10.71 19.86 28.47
CA THR A 563 -9.66 20.42 27.61
C THR A 563 -10.21 21.57 26.76
N VAL A 564 -11.37 21.37 26.12
CA VAL A 564 -12.01 22.40 25.29
C VAL A 564 -12.51 23.58 26.13
N ALA A 565 -12.89 23.36 27.40
CA ALA A 565 -13.24 24.44 28.34
C ALA A 565 -12.09 25.42 28.58
N LEU A 566 -10.83 24.97 28.46
CA LEU A 566 -9.65 25.81 28.65
C LEU A 566 -9.33 26.68 27.43
N TRP A 567 -10.01 26.48 26.31
CA TRP A 567 -9.87 27.37 25.17
C TRP A 567 -10.53 28.70 25.49
N HIS A 568 -9.82 29.79 25.21
CA HIS A 568 -10.31 31.15 25.45
C HIS A 568 -10.29 31.94 24.15
N ARG A 569 -11.23 32.88 24.05
CA ARG A 569 -11.31 33.82 22.93
C ARG A 569 -10.26 34.91 23.13
N THR A 570 -9.21 34.95 22.32
CA THR A 570 -8.36 36.13 22.23
C THR A 570 -9.09 37.21 21.44
N THR A 571 -9.61 38.24 22.11
CA THR A 571 -10.10 39.44 21.43
C THR A 571 -8.92 40.21 20.86
N THR A 572 -8.65 40.09 19.57
CA THR A 572 -7.82 41.06 18.84
C THR A 572 -8.62 42.35 18.67
N ASN A 573 -8.52 43.22 19.67
CA ASN A 573 -8.99 44.60 19.57
C ASN A 573 -7.88 45.53 20.06
N GLU A 574 -6.78 45.58 19.31
CA GLU A 574 -5.92 46.76 19.28
C GLU A 574 -6.01 47.38 17.88
N GLY A 575 -6.50 48.61 17.87
CA GLY A 575 -6.86 49.34 16.66
C GLY A 575 -5.70 49.50 15.70
N GLY A 576 -6.04 49.50 14.41
CA GLY A 576 -5.16 49.96 13.36
C GLY A 576 -4.68 51.38 13.62
N ALA A 577 -3.43 51.51 14.07
CA ALA A 577 -2.60 52.65 13.74
C ALA A 577 -1.81 52.27 12.47
N SER A 578 -2.25 52.86 11.36
CA SER A 578 -1.58 52.84 10.06
C SER A 578 -0.09 53.17 10.19
N PRO A 579 0.82 52.43 9.52
CA PRO A 579 2.18 52.92 9.33
C PRO A 579 2.12 54.06 8.31
N ALA A 580 2.31 55.29 8.80
CA ALA A 580 2.53 56.46 7.95
C ALA A 580 3.86 56.31 7.21
N GLU A 581 3.83 56.64 5.93
CA GLU A 581 4.97 56.78 5.04
C GLU A 581 5.99 57.79 5.62
N SER A 582 7.22 57.32 5.85
CA SER A 582 8.47 58.05 5.60
C SER A 582 9.67 57.10 5.66
#